data_AF-A0A7M4EIA8-F1
#
_entry.id   AF-A0A7M4EIA8-F1
#
_cell.length_a   1.000
_cell.length_b   1.000
_cell.length_c   1.000
_cell.angle_alpha   90.00
_cell.angle_beta   90.00
_cell.angle_gamma   90.00
#
_symmetry.space_group_name_H-M   'P 1'
#
loop_
_entity.id
_entity.type
_entity.pdbx_description
1 polymer ?
#
loop_
_entity_poly.entity_id
_entity_poly.type
_entity_poly.pdbx_seq_one_letter_code
_entity_poly.pdbx_strand_id
1 'polypeptide(L)'
;LVPTKSAIQPIVVEGGWTEKNQEEVKLLENIQHTETHFSEVQALQFKRSSPFSPKLLSGNRRCLYDQPAAKRVWAYLNGYKPKQGVYLSSAALFPFQLLDNCTMRLNMQQPAKALYTPDGELLQSWDEIDRDMVLCVSAGKPFMTREAIKQQVEIRAIYARIHKQRGPDATNIVVSPSKISKSQLPRNVRITKSSHSL
;
A
#
# COMPACT_ATOMS: atom_id res chain seq x y z
N LEU A 1 67.65 -32.77 -30.67
CA LEU A 1 67.93 -31.49 -31.36
C LEU A 1 67.10 -30.40 -30.66
N VAL A 2 67.71 -29.27 -30.28
CA VAL A 2 67.01 -28.22 -29.52
C VAL A 2 66.32 -27.25 -30.50
N PRO A 3 65.00 -26.96 -30.34
CA PRO A 3 64.30 -26.03 -31.22
C PRO A 3 64.85 -24.60 -31.08
N THR A 4 65.36 -24.01 -32.17
CA THR A 4 65.87 -22.63 -32.20
C THR A 4 64.87 -21.67 -32.85
N LYS A 5 64.62 -20.50 -32.22
CA LYS A 5 63.76 -19.42 -32.75
C LYS A 5 64.47 -18.48 -33.73
N SER A 6 65.46 -18.97 -34.48
CA SER A 6 66.22 -18.16 -35.46
C SER A 6 65.41 -17.95 -36.74
N ALA A 7 65.29 -16.70 -37.21
CA ALA A 7 64.60 -16.37 -38.46
C ALA A 7 65.37 -16.78 -39.72
N ILE A 8 66.67 -17.08 -39.58
CA ILE A 8 67.59 -17.27 -40.72
C ILE A 8 67.75 -18.76 -41.07
N GLN A 9 67.56 -19.67 -40.10
CA GLN A 9 67.58 -21.11 -40.32
C GLN A 9 66.60 -21.81 -39.36
N PRO A 10 65.31 -21.91 -39.73
CA PRO A 10 64.35 -22.66 -38.93
C PRO A 10 64.61 -24.17 -39.12
N ILE A 11 64.94 -24.86 -38.04
CA ILE A 11 64.94 -26.33 -38.00
C ILE A 11 63.48 -26.74 -37.77
N VAL A 12 62.82 -27.20 -38.83
CA VAL A 12 61.48 -27.80 -38.74
C VAL A 12 61.64 -29.19 -38.15
N VAL A 13 61.02 -29.42 -37.00
CA VAL A 13 60.87 -30.77 -36.42
C VAL A 13 59.45 -31.20 -36.77
N GLU A 14 59.29 -32.18 -37.67
CA GLU A 14 57.99 -32.78 -37.98
C GLU A 14 57.35 -33.30 -36.67
N GLY A 15 56.12 -32.90 -36.39
CA GLY A 15 55.38 -33.26 -35.17
C GLY A 15 55.49 -32.30 -33.98
N GLY A 16 55.97 -31.06 -34.17
CA GLY A 16 55.93 -30.02 -33.13
C GLY A 16 54.55 -29.37 -32.97
N TRP A 17 54.34 -28.63 -31.86
CA TRP A 17 53.15 -27.79 -31.53
C TRP A 17 52.76 -26.71 -32.58
N THR A 18 53.34 -26.77 -33.77
CA THR A 18 53.17 -25.83 -34.88
C THR A 18 52.23 -26.36 -35.97
N GLU A 19 51.94 -27.66 -35.99
CA GLU A 19 51.01 -28.27 -36.93
C GLU A 19 49.61 -28.40 -36.29
N LYS A 20 48.61 -27.76 -36.90
CA LYS A 20 47.22 -27.87 -36.44
C LYS A 20 46.73 -29.30 -36.65
N ASN A 21 46.28 -29.93 -35.58
CA ASN A 21 45.73 -31.29 -35.66
C ASN A 21 44.40 -31.28 -36.45
N GLN A 22 44.05 -32.39 -37.10
CA GLN A 22 42.81 -32.53 -37.88
C GLN A 22 41.55 -32.24 -37.04
N GLU A 23 41.61 -32.52 -35.72
CA GLU A 23 40.55 -32.20 -34.77
C GLU A 23 40.42 -30.68 -34.53
N GLU A 24 41.54 -29.97 -34.44
CA GLU A 24 41.56 -28.51 -34.27
C GLU A 24 41.04 -27.81 -35.54
N VAL A 25 41.36 -28.35 -36.72
CA VAL A 25 40.82 -27.85 -37.99
C VAL A 25 39.30 -28.01 -38.04
N LYS A 26 38.78 -29.20 -37.68
CA LYS A 26 37.33 -29.43 -37.59
C LYS A 26 36.65 -28.51 -36.56
N LEU A 27 37.31 -28.26 -35.43
CA LEU A 27 36.79 -27.35 -34.42
C LEU A 27 36.69 -25.92 -34.96
N LEU A 28 37.71 -25.44 -35.67
CA LEU A 28 37.70 -24.12 -36.30
C LEU A 28 36.61 -24.00 -37.37
N GLU A 29 36.42 -25.03 -38.20
CA GLU A 29 35.33 -25.08 -39.18
C GLU A 29 33.96 -25.00 -38.51
N ASN A 30 33.77 -25.72 -37.40
CA ASN A 30 32.52 -25.66 -36.64
C ASN A 30 32.28 -24.27 -36.03
N ILE A 31 33.31 -23.64 -35.45
CA ILE A 31 33.20 -22.29 -34.90
C ILE A 31 32.79 -21.31 -36.01
N GLN A 32 33.51 -21.32 -37.13
CA GLN A 32 33.21 -20.44 -38.26
C GLN A 32 31.80 -20.66 -38.82
N HIS A 33 31.37 -21.91 -38.96
CA HIS A 33 30.02 -22.25 -39.38
C HIS A 33 28.98 -21.70 -38.41
N THR A 34 29.17 -21.88 -37.09
CA THR A 34 28.25 -21.38 -36.07
C THR A 34 28.18 -19.86 -36.03
N GLU A 35 29.31 -19.16 -36.18
CA GLU A 35 29.36 -17.69 -36.24
C GLU A 35 28.63 -17.15 -37.48
N THR A 36 28.79 -17.82 -38.62
CA THR A 36 28.11 -17.46 -39.86
C THR A 36 26.59 -17.63 -39.70
N HIS A 37 26.14 -18.76 -39.16
CA HIS A 37 24.73 -19.01 -38.91
C HIS A 37 24.13 -18.04 -37.88
N PHE A 38 24.86 -17.72 -36.80
CA PHE A 38 24.43 -16.71 -35.82
C PHE A 38 24.28 -15.33 -36.46
N SER A 39 25.24 -14.94 -37.32
CA SER A 39 25.22 -13.66 -38.05
C SER A 39 24.03 -13.58 -39.01
N GLU A 40 23.71 -14.68 -39.69
CA GLU A 40 22.55 -14.78 -40.58
C GLU A 40 21.23 -14.65 -39.82
N VAL A 41 21.07 -15.37 -38.70
CA VAL A 41 19.89 -15.27 -37.83
C VAL A 41 19.74 -13.85 -37.28
N GLN A 42 20.82 -13.21 -36.86
CA GLN A 42 20.81 -11.84 -36.35
C GLN A 42 20.44 -10.83 -37.44
N ALA A 43 20.97 -10.98 -38.66
CA ALA A 43 20.61 -10.15 -39.81
C ALA A 43 19.14 -10.32 -40.21
N LEU A 44 18.59 -11.54 -40.11
CA LEU A 44 17.18 -11.82 -40.34
C LEU A 44 16.28 -11.26 -39.22
N GLN A 45 16.73 -11.27 -37.97
CA GLN A 45 16.03 -10.59 -36.87
C GLN A 45 16.00 -9.07 -37.08
N PHE A 46 17.13 -8.47 -37.50
CA PHE A 46 17.21 -7.04 -37.80
C PHE A 46 16.33 -6.65 -39.01
N LYS A 47 16.20 -7.52 -40.02
CA LYS A 47 15.30 -7.33 -41.17
C LYS A 47 13.82 -7.56 -40.83
N ARG A 48 13.51 -8.44 -39.87
CA ARG A 48 12.14 -8.64 -39.34
C ARG A 48 11.73 -7.55 -38.37
N SER A 49 12.69 -6.89 -37.71
CA SER A 49 12.46 -5.59 -37.08
C SER A 49 12.48 -4.49 -38.13
N SER A 50 11.47 -4.45 -38.99
CA SER A 50 10.95 -3.16 -39.41
C SER A 50 10.60 -2.38 -38.13
N PRO A 51 10.58 -1.03 -38.13
CA PRO A 51 10.14 -0.29 -36.97
C PRO A 51 8.64 -0.54 -36.79
N PHE A 52 8.30 -1.67 -36.17
CA PHE A 52 7.01 -1.89 -35.55
C PHE A 52 6.88 -0.73 -34.58
N SER A 53 6.03 0.23 -34.94
CA SER A 53 5.90 1.47 -34.19
C SER A 53 5.56 1.07 -32.74
N PRO A 54 6.43 1.36 -31.75
CA PRO A 54 6.18 0.96 -30.37
C PRO A 54 5.00 1.75 -29.75
N LYS A 55 4.36 2.61 -30.55
CA LYS A 55 3.25 3.48 -30.18
C LYS A 55 1.98 2.72 -29.79
N LEU A 56 1.85 1.43 -30.09
CA LEU A 56 0.69 0.62 -29.68
C LEU A 56 0.95 -0.30 -28.48
N LEU A 57 2.20 -0.50 -28.05
CA LEU A 57 2.55 -1.26 -26.85
C LEU A 57 3.03 -0.40 -25.68
N SER A 58 3.26 0.90 -25.92
CA SER A 58 3.50 1.91 -24.90
C SER A 58 2.24 2.31 -24.10
N GLY A 59 1.20 1.48 -24.11
CA GLY A 59 -0.05 1.75 -23.40
C GLY A 59 -0.19 1.06 -22.04
N ASN A 60 0.57 -0.02 -21.77
CA ASN A 60 0.30 -0.78 -20.54
C ASN A 60 1.39 -1.78 -20.11
N ARG A 61 2.68 -1.47 -20.27
CA ARG A 61 3.73 -2.22 -19.56
C ARG A 61 3.87 -1.64 -18.16
N ARG A 62 2.95 -2.00 -17.25
CA ARG A 62 3.22 -1.89 -15.82
C ARG A 62 4.48 -2.72 -15.57
N CYS A 63 5.57 -2.11 -15.15
CA CYS A 63 6.78 -2.85 -14.80
C CYS A 63 6.39 -3.85 -13.70
N LEU A 64 6.82 -5.10 -13.81
CA LEU A 64 6.51 -6.14 -12.82
C LEU A 64 7.04 -5.79 -11.42
N TYR A 65 7.99 -4.86 -11.35
CA TYR A 65 8.62 -4.37 -10.13
C TYR A 65 8.03 -3.05 -9.62
N ASP A 66 7.13 -2.40 -10.38
CA ASP A 66 6.46 -1.19 -9.92
C ASP A 66 5.38 -1.59 -8.92
N GLN A 67 5.54 -1.18 -7.67
CA GLN A 67 4.47 -1.36 -6.70
C GLN A 67 3.28 -0.48 -7.10
N PRO A 68 2.06 -1.04 -7.18
CA PRO A 68 0.88 -0.24 -7.48
C PRO A 68 0.73 0.86 -6.44
N ALA A 69 0.56 2.11 -6.89
CA ALA A 69 0.41 3.28 -6.03
C ALA A 69 -0.84 3.21 -5.12
N ALA A 70 -1.75 2.28 -5.39
CA ALA A 70 -2.89 2.01 -4.53
C ALA A 70 -2.48 1.19 -3.29
N LYS A 71 -2.88 1.66 -2.12
CA LYS A 71 -2.78 0.90 -0.87
C LYS A 71 -4.09 0.12 -0.67
N ARG A 72 -3.96 -1.18 -0.41
CA ARG A 72 -5.07 -2.02 0.05
C ARG A 72 -5.12 -1.93 1.57
N VAL A 73 -6.31 -1.82 2.16
CA VAL A 73 -6.53 -1.72 3.61
C VAL A 73 -7.71 -2.59 4.02
N TRP A 74 -7.71 -3.06 5.27
CA TRP A 74 -8.82 -3.79 5.87
C TRP A 74 -9.64 -2.85 6.75
N ALA A 75 -10.82 -2.43 6.30
CA ALA A 75 -11.63 -1.44 7.00
C ALA A 75 -12.85 -2.07 7.67
N TYR A 76 -13.19 -1.68 8.89
CA TYR A 76 -14.41 -2.08 9.59
C TYR A 76 -15.10 -0.88 10.24
N LEU A 77 -16.40 -1.00 10.53
CA LEU A 77 -17.20 0.09 11.09
C LEU A 77 -16.93 0.29 12.60
N ASN A 78 -16.83 1.54 13.03
CA ASN A 78 -16.66 1.91 14.44
C ASN A 78 -17.84 1.39 15.28
N GLY A 79 -17.52 0.66 16.36
CA GLY A 79 -18.51 -0.05 17.18
C GLY A 79 -18.74 -1.52 16.77
N TYR A 80 -18.16 -1.97 15.66
CA TYR A 80 -18.25 -3.36 15.19
C TYR A 80 -16.95 -4.11 15.42
N LYS A 81 -16.99 -5.43 15.24
CA LYS A 81 -15.79 -6.28 15.38
C LYS A 81 -14.95 -6.19 14.09
N PRO A 82 -13.61 -6.19 14.18
CA PRO A 82 -12.73 -6.19 13.00
C PRO A 82 -13.01 -7.32 12.00
N LYS A 83 -13.54 -8.46 12.47
CA LYS A 83 -13.93 -9.60 11.62
C LYS A 83 -15.06 -9.28 10.63
N GLN A 84 -15.80 -8.19 10.84
CA GLN A 84 -16.90 -7.73 9.97
C GLN A 84 -16.43 -6.68 8.96
N GLY A 85 -15.10 -6.50 8.82
CA GLY A 85 -14.51 -5.57 7.87
C GLY A 85 -14.50 -6.08 6.43
N VAL A 86 -14.02 -5.22 5.53
CA VAL A 86 -13.91 -5.45 4.09
C VAL A 86 -12.57 -4.91 3.58
N TYR A 87 -11.96 -5.61 2.61
CA TYR A 87 -10.80 -5.07 1.89
C TYR A 87 -11.21 -3.96 0.92
N LEU A 88 -10.50 -2.85 1.03
CA LEU A 88 -10.63 -1.67 0.17
C LEU A 88 -9.28 -1.34 -0.44
N SER A 89 -9.28 -0.93 -1.71
CA SER A 89 -8.10 -0.40 -2.37
C SER A 89 -8.35 1.06 -2.70
N SER A 90 -7.45 1.94 -2.32
CA SER A 90 -7.53 3.37 -2.66
C SER A 90 -6.19 3.88 -3.19
N ALA A 91 -6.25 4.76 -4.18
CA ALA A 91 -5.07 5.36 -4.79
C ALA A 91 -4.59 6.57 -3.97
N ALA A 92 -3.26 6.73 -3.85
CA ALA A 92 -2.67 7.78 -3.02
C ALA A 92 -3.06 9.22 -3.39
N LEU A 93 -3.41 9.46 -4.65
CA LEU A 93 -3.76 10.82 -5.11
C LEU A 93 -5.06 11.38 -4.52
N PHE A 94 -5.95 10.53 -3.98
CA PHE A 94 -7.27 10.98 -3.52
C PHE A 94 -7.65 10.34 -2.17
N PRO A 95 -7.26 10.94 -1.04
CA PRO A 95 -7.62 10.44 0.30
C PRO A 95 -9.14 10.35 0.52
N PHE A 96 -9.90 11.29 -0.04
CA PHE A 96 -11.37 11.30 0.01
C PHE A 96 -12.00 10.05 -0.64
N GLN A 97 -11.37 9.52 -1.68
CA GLN A 97 -11.82 8.30 -2.36
C GLN A 97 -11.82 7.10 -1.41
N LEU A 98 -10.92 7.06 -0.42
CA LEU A 98 -10.94 6.00 0.59
C LEU A 98 -12.19 6.09 1.46
N LEU A 99 -12.56 7.29 1.92
CA LEU A 99 -13.75 7.51 2.76
C LEU A 99 -15.04 7.20 1.99
N ASP A 100 -15.12 7.58 0.71
CA ASP A 100 -16.26 7.26 -0.14
C ASP A 100 -16.39 5.74 -0.35
N ASN A 101 -15.26 5.07 -0.64
CA ASN A 101 -15.21 3.62 -0.75
C ASN A 101 -15.63 2.94 0.55
N CYS A 102 -15.18 3.43 1.70
CA CYS A 102 -15.62 2.94 3.00
C CYS A 102 -17.14 3.09 3.17
N THR A 103 -17.69 4.26 2.83
CA THR A 103 -19.13 4.55 2.94
C THR A 103 -19.95 3.55 2.14
N MET A 104 -19.59 3.33 0.87
CA MET A 104 -20.30 2.42 -0.02
C MET A 104 -20.12 0.95 0.38
N ARG A 105 -18.88 0.52 0.65
CA ARG A 105 -18.55 -0.91 0.86
C ARG A 105 -18.92 -1.41 2.26
N LEU A 106 -18.93 -0.54 3.26
CA LEU A 106 -19.41 -0.84 4.61
C LEU A 106 -20.90 -0.52 4.79
N ASN A 107 -21.60 -0.11 3.71
CA ASN A 107 -23.03 0.22 3.71
C ASN A 107 -23.42 1.19 4.83
N MET A 108 -22.66 2.29 4.97
CA MET A 108 -22.86 3.25 6.05
C MET A 108 -24.05 4.16 5.76
N GLN A 109 -24.92 4.35 6.75
CA GLN A 109 -26.08 5.26 6.66
C GLN A 109 -25.69 6.74 6.58
N GLN A 110 -24.48 7.07 7.01
CA GLN A 110 -23.91 8.40 7.02
C GLN A 110 -22.52 8.31 6.40
N PRO A 111 -22.07 9.35 5.67
CA PRO A 111 -20.76 9.33 5.03
C PRO A 111 -19.65 9.15 6.07
N ALA A 112 -18.62 8.39 5.70
CA ALA A 112 -17.41 8.24 6.49
C ALA A 112 -16.70 9.60 6.63
N LYS A 113 -16.30 9.95 7.86
CA LYS A 113 -15.65 11.24 8.17
C LYS A 113 -14.29 11.08 8.84
N ALA A 114 -14.06 9.96 9.51
CA ALA A 114 -12.84 9.73 10.27
C ALA A 114 -12.40 8.27 10.16
N LEU A 115 -11.08 8.07 10.14
CA LEU A 115 -10.41 6.78 10.18
C LEU A 115 -9.60 6.71 11.47
N TYR A 116 -9.64 5.55 12.12
CA TYR A 116 -8.89 5.29 13.35
C TYR A 116 -8.07 4.01 13.20
N THR A 117 -6.99 3.93 13.94
CA THR A 117 -6.32 2.66 14.21
C THR A 117 -7.21 1.78 15.10
N PRO A 118 -6.94 0.46 15.21
CA PRO A 118 -7.65 -0.41 16.14
C PRO A 118 -7.48 0.00 17.61
N ASP A 119 -6.42 0.75 17.91
CA ASP A 119 -6.10 1.27 19.24
C ASP A 119 -6.78 2.62 19.52
N GLY A 120 -7.40 3.24 18.50
CA GLY A 120 -8.20 4.44 18.63
C GLY A 120 -7.48 5.74 18.25
N GLU A 121 -6.30 5.66 17.67
CA GLU A 121 -5.58 6.83 17.16
C GLU A 121 -6.23 7.34 15.87
N LEU A 122 -6.42 8.65 15.74
CA LEU A 122 -7.04 9.26 14.58
C LEU A 122 -6.02 9.39 13.44
N LEU A 123 -6.36 8.86 12.27
CA LEU A 123 -5.54 8.96 11.06
C LEU A 123 -6.01 10.14 10.22
N GLN A 124 -5.11 11.09 9.95
CA GLN A 124 -5.43 12.31 9.21
C GLN A 124 -4.84 12.32 7.80
N SER A 125 -3.63 11.80 7.64
CA SER A 125 -2.94 11.78 6.35
C SER A 125 -2.94 10.39 5.70
N TRP A 126 -2.78 10.36 4.38
CA TRP A 126 -2.61 9.12 3.63
C TRP A 126 -1.26 8.44 3.88
N ASP A 127 -0.27 9.21 4.35
CA ASP A 127 1.08 8.73 4.63
C ASP A 127 1.13 7.87 5.90
N GLU A 128 0.25 8.15 6.88
CA GLU A 128 0.07 7.32 8.08
C GLU A 128 -0.57 5.96 7.81
N ILE A 129 -1.20 5.77 6.64
CA ILE A 129 -1.91 4.54 6.28
C ILE A 129 -0.97 3.61 5.53
N ASP A 130 -0.72 2.42 6.06
CA ASP A 130 0.08 1.41 5.38
C ASP A 130 -0.73 0.40 4.58
N ARG A 131 -0.05 -0.33 3.69
CA ARG A 131 -0.66 -1.46 2.97
C ARG A 131 -1.05 -2.54 3.97
N ASP A 132 -2.21 -3.13 3.73
CA ASP A 132 -2.84 -4.18 4.52
C ASP A 132 -3.09 -3.79 5.99
N MET A 133 -3.03 -2.50 6.31
CA MET A 133 -3.35 -1.97 7.63
C MET A 133 -4.84 -2.15 7.96
N VAL A 134 -5.12 -2.43 9.23
CA VAL A 134 -6.47 -2.53 9.76
C VAL A 134 -6.96 -1.16 10.21
N LEU A 135 -8.09 -0.72 9.66
CA LEU A 135 -8.67 0.60 9.88
C LEU A 135 -10.08 0.50 10.46
N CYS A 136 -10.39 1.38 11.40
CA CYS A 136 -11.72 1.58 11.97
C CYS A 136 -12.36 2.86 11.41
N VAL A 137 -13.53 2.75 10.80
CA VAL A 137 -14.18 3.85 10.08
C VAL A 137 -15.33 4.42 10.90
N SER A 138 -15.42 5.75 11.04
CA SER A 138 -16.49 6.43 11.75
C SER A 138 -17.17 7.51 10.90
N ALA A 139 -18.48 7.66 11.08
CA ALA A 139 -19.28 8.73 10.47
C ALA A 139 -19.25 10.06 11.27
N GLY A 140 -18.17 10.31 12.02
CA GLY A 140 -18.00 11.50 12.86
C GLY A 140 -18.25 11.29 14.36
N LYS A 141 -18.49 10.05 14.79
CA LYS A 141 -18.49 9.68 16.21
C LYS A 141 -17.04 9.47 16.69
N PRO A 142 -16.73 9.72 17.98
CA PRO A 142 -15.43 9.35 18.53
C PRO A 142 -15.21 7.84 18.46
N PHE A 143 -13.96 7.41 18.54
CA PHE A 143 -13.61 5.99 18.56
C PHE A 143 -14.34 5.25 19.70
N MET A 144 -14.95 4.09 19.39
CA MET A 144 -15.70 3.29 20.34
C MET A 144 -14.88 2.10 20.80
N THR A 145 -14.43 2.16 22.06
CA THR A 145 -13.81 1.01 22.73
C THR A 145 -14.84 -0.08 23.03
N ARG A 146 -14.37 -1.29 23.34
CA ARG A 146 -15.27 -2.41 23.71
C ARG A 146 -16.07 -2.09 24.96
N GLU A 147 -15.48 -1.37 25.89
CA GLU A 147 -16.08 -0.91 27.13
C GLU A 147 -17.18 0.10 26.83
N ALA A 148 -16.92 1.09 25.98
CA ALA A 148 -17.92 2.08 25.56
C ALA A 148 -19.13 1.43 24.85
N ILE A 149 -18.88 0.44 23.98
CA ILE A 149 -19.95 -0.33 23.32
C ILE A 149 -20.80 -1.07 24.35
N LYS A 150 -20.17 -1.76 25.32
CA LYS A 150 -20.87 -2.47 26.39
C LYS A 150 -21.72 -1.51 27.23
N GLN A 151 -21.12 -0.39 27.66
CA GLN A 151 -21.82 0.64 28.43
C GLN A 151 -23.02 1.20 27.66
N GLN A 152 -22.89 1.46 26.36
CA GLN A 152 -24.00 1.97 25.55
C GLN A 152 -25.15 0.96 25.43
N VAL A 153 -24.83 -0.34 25.30
CA VAL A 153 -25.84 -1.41 25.30
C VAL A 153 -26.51 -1.51 26.67
N GLU A 154 -25.74 -1.44 27.75
CA GLU A 154 -26.25 -1.49 29.12
C GLU A 154 -27.17 -0.32 29.42
N ILE A 155 -26.77 0.92 29.10
CA ILE A 155 -27.60 2.12 29.27
C ILE A 155 -28.92 1.98 28.51
N ARG A 156 -28.87 1.49 27.26
CA ARG A 156 -30.10 1.24 26.48
C ARG A 156 -31.00 0.18 27.12
N ALA A 157 -30.41 -0.89 27.67
CA ALA A 157 -31.16 -1.92 28.36
C ALA A 157 -31.79 -1.41 29.67
N ILE A 158 -31.04 -0.62 30.45
CA ILE A 158 -31.52 0.04 31.66
C ILE A 158 -32.67 0.98 31.33
N TYR A 159 -32.51 1.83 30.32
CA TYR A 159 -33.55 2.74 29.84
C TYR A 159 -34.83 1.97 29.48
N ALA A 160 -34.73 0.92 28.66
CA ALA A 160 -35.87 0.12 28.26
C ALA A 160 -36.55 -0.58 29.46
N ARG A 161 -35.78 -1.04 30.44
CA ARG A 161 -36.31 -1.65 31.67
C ARG A 161 -37.09 -0.64 32.51
N ILE A 162 -36.52 0.54 32.76
CA ILE A 162 -37.16 1.61 33.54
C ILE A 162 -38.45 2.06 32.85
N HIS A 163 -38.40 2.27 31.54
CA HIS A 163 -39.56 2.72 30.76
C HIS A 163 -40.72 1.70 30.81
N LYS A 164 -40.41 0.39 30.86
CA LYS A 164 -41.44 -0.66 31.02
C LYS A 164 -42.00 -0.73 32.44
N GLN A 165 -41.18 -0.50 33.47
CA GLN A 165 -41.58 -0.68 34.86
C GLN A 165 -42.28 0.55 35.45
N ARG A 166 -41.85 1.75 35.07
CA ARG A 166 -42.24 3.01 35.73
C ARG A 166 -42.93 4.00 34.77
N GLY A 167 -43.14 3.60 33.52
CA GLY A 167 -43.75 4.45 32.50
C GLY A 167 -42.77 5.46 31.87
N PRO A 168 -43.24 6.25 30.89
CA PRO A 168 -42.41 7.17 30.11
C PRO A 168 -41.81 8.31 30.96
N ASP A 169 -42.55 8.78 31.96
CA ASP A 169 -42.16 9.92 32.80
C ASP A 169 -40.96 9.62 33.71
N ALA A 170 -40.67 8.36 33.96
CA ALA A 170 -39.55 7.93 34.79
C ALA A 170 -38.16 8.30 34.22
N THR A 171 -38.12 8.71 32.95
CA THR A 171 -36.88 9.12 32.27
C THR A 171 -36.81 10.64 32.03
N ASN A 172 -37.83 11.40 32.43
CA ASN A 172 -37.82 12.86 32.37
C ASN A 172 -36.96 13.46 33.48
N ILE A 173 -35.64 13.49 33.26
CA ILE A 173 -34.69 14.14 34.16
C ILE A 173 -34.49 15.58 33.69
N VAL A 174 -35.03 16.53 34.45
CA VAL A 174 -34.76 17.97 34.22
C VAL A 174 -33.47 18.34 34.93
N VAL A 175 -32.39 18.47 34.18
CA VAL A 175 -31.12 19.00 34.71
C VAL A 175 -31.18 20.51 34.60
N SER A 176 -31.44 21.19 35.72
CA SER A 176 -31.28 22.64 35.80
C SER A 176 -29.80 22.99 35.97
N PRO A 177 -29.27 24.03 35.28
CA PRO A 177 -27.90 24.47 35.51
C PRO A 177 -27.78 24.90 36.97
N SER A 178 -26.97 24.18 37.74
CA SER A 178 -26.59 24.65 39.07
C SER A 178 -25.87 25.98 38.87
N LYS A 179 -26.35 27.03 39.55
CA LYS A 179 -25.62 28.30 39.65
C LYS A 179 -24.31 27.96 40.34
N ILE A 180 -23.25 27.74 39.57
CA ILE A 180 -21.89 27.65 40.09
C ILE A 180 -21.63 29.02 40.72
N SER A 181 -21.81 29.12 42.03
CA SER A 181 -21.41 30.29 42.80
C SER A 181 -19.90 30.42 42.61
N LYS A 182 -19.45 31.59 42.16
CA LYS A 182 -18.03 31.93 41.94
C LYS A 182 -17.14 31.82 43.20
N SER A 183 -17.65 31.26 44.30
CA SER A 183 -16.97 31.08 45.58
C SER A 183 -16.10 29.82 45.66
N GLN A 184 -16.11 28.91 44.68
CA GLN A 184 -15.30 27.68 44.70
C GLN A 184 -14.33 27.48 43.52
N LEU A 185 -13.92 28.55 42.83
CA LEU A 185 -12.77 28.45 41.93
C LEU A 185 -11.48 28.63 42.74
N PRO A 186 -10.54 27.65 42.78
CA PRO A 186 -9.22 27.90 43.31
C PRO A 186 -8.58 29.03 42.51
N ARG A 187 -8.15 30.07 43.22
CA ARG A 187 -7.37 31.18 42.66
C ARG A 187 -6.08 30.59 42.12
N ASN A 188 -6.01 30.33 40.81
CA ASN A 188 -4.83 30.45 39.94
C ASN A 188 -5.00 29.59 38.67
N VAL A 189 -5.81 30.08 37.72
CA VAL A 189 -5.55 29.82 36.30
C VAL A 189 -5.78 31.12 35.55
N ARG A 190 -4.70 31.82 35.21
CA ARG A 190 -4.73 32.92 34.24
C ARG A 190 -5.06 32.32 32.88
N ILE A 191 -6.30 32.45 32.44
CA ILE A 191 -6.66 32.26 31.04
C ILE A 191 -6.37 33.58 30.34
N THR A 192 -5.23 33.66 29.65
CA THR A 192 -4.95 34.75 28.70
C THR A 192 -5.89 34.60 27.52
N LYS A 193 -6.87 35.49 27.41
CA LYS A 193 -7.65 35.66 26.17
C LYS A 193 -6.75 36.37 25.16
N SER A 194 -6.28 35.67 24.14
CA SER A 194 -5.77 36.30 22.92
C SER A 194 -6.95 36.69 22.04
N SER A 195 -7.35 37.95 22.14
CA SER A 195 -8.16 38.63 21.15
C SER A 195 -7.31 38.91 19.91
N HIS A 196 -7.67 38.37 18.76
CA HIS A 196 -7.36 39.01 17.48
C HIS A 196 -8.59 38.97 16.59
N SER A 197 -9.18 40.15 16.46
CA SER A 197 -10.06 40.59 15.38
C SER A 197 -9.20 41.27 14.33
N LEU A 198 -9.22 40.75 13.09
CA LEU A 198 -9.50 41.45 11.82
C LEU A 198 -9.40 40.42 10.69
#